data_AF-A0A963N892-F1
#
_entry.id   AF-A0A963N892-F1
#
_cell.length_a   1.000
_cell.length_b   1.000
_cell.length_c   1.000
_cell.angle_alpha   90.00
_cell.angle_beta   90.00
_cell.angle_gamma   90.00
#
_symmetry.space_group_name_H-M   'P 1'
#
loop_
_entity.id
_entity.type
_entity.pdbx_description
1 polymer ?
#
loop_
_entity_poly.entity_id
_entity_poly.type
_entity_poly.pdbx_seq_one_letter_code
_entity_poly.pdbx_strand_id
1 'polypeptide(L)'
;GGSSKDTWVLTDAAVNTFSLLRHSVGKADLVRGGLNLSSRVVENLYWFGRYSERCDKTARLLRVALARLVDAGDDVLPALTSALDLCLALKLLPVADPDPENNEASVPGSQARREVLMLAAICGTEWGDGLAGDIRRLLWVAAQVRERFSLDNWHALNRLQHQLQAYSRLRSSETLPEELGDALAFLDQVLLASSSLAGFAMDNMTRDDGWRLLIIGRRIERLIFLAKATAQFLRLESTRAPGGLEWLLELTDSIITYRSRYMTQPELLPTLDLIVFDDGNPHSVAFQLQILLRYLDQLARLLGGPRDQTLLPALERLQA
;
A
#
# COMPACT_ATOMS: atom_id res chain seq x y z
N GLY A 1 -45.96 -50.31 10.08
CA GLY A 1 -45.58 -49.85 8.74
C GLY A 1 -46.70 -48.99 8.20
N GLY A 2 -46.47 -47.69 8.02
CA GLY A 2 -47.43 -46.78 7.40
C GLY A 2 -47.13 -46.67 5.91
N SER A 3 -47.96 -47.26 5.06
CA SER A 3 -47.87 -47.09 3.61
C SER A 3 -48.57 -45.81 3.20
N SER A 4 -47.80 -44.79 2.79
CA SER A 4 -48.36 -43.69 2.00
C SER A 4 -48.82 -44.23 0.65
N LYS A 5 -50.03 -43.89 0.21
CA LYS A 5 -50.52 -44.20 -1.15
C LYS A 5 -50.63 -42.90 -1.93
N ASP A 6 -50.02 -42.87 -3.10
CA ASP A 6 -50.14 -41.75 -4.02
C ASP A 6 -51.55 -41.73 -4.62
N THR A 7 -52.24 -40.60 -4.51
CA THR A 7 -53.57 -40.39 -5.09
C THR A 7 -53.43 -39.42 -6.25
N TRP A 8 -53.84 -39.86 -7.44
CA TRP A 8 -53.85 -39.05 -8.64
C TRP A 8 -55.25 -38.48 -8.88
N VAL A 9 -55.34 -37.19 -9.19
CA VAL A 9 -56.58 -36.53 -9.59
C VAL A 9 -56.52 -36.27 -11.09
N LEU A 10 -57.44 -36.88 -11.84
CA LEU A 10 -57.55 -36.73 -13.29
C LEU A 10 -58.37 -35.48 -13.63
N THR A 11 -57.96 -34.74 -14.65
CA THR A 11 -58.69 -33.59 -15.19
C THR A 11 -58.52 -33.52 -16.70
N ASP A 12 -59.61 -33.21 -17.40
CA ASP A 12 -59.65 -33.06 -18.86
C ASP A 12 -59.32 -31.63 -19.32
N ALA A 13 -59.11 -30.70 -18.37
CA ALA A 13 -58.71 -29.32 -18.63
C ALA A 13 -57.18 -29.15 -18.55
N ALA A 14 -56.64 -28.15 -19.23
CA ALA A 14 -55.22 -27.80 -19.13
C ALA A 14 -54.83 -27.54 -17.67
N VAL A 15 -53.91 -28.34 -17.14
CA VAL A 15 -53.44 -28.23 -15.76
C VAL A 15 -52.70 -26.90 -15.60
N ASN A 16 -53.17 -26.06 -14.68
CA ASN A 16 -52.49 -24.82 -14.35
C ASN A 16 -51.13 -25.14 -13.72
N THR A 17 -50.04 -24.82 -14.42
CA THR A 17 -48.66 -25.03 -13.95
C THR A 17 -48.19 -23.95 -12.97
N PHE A 18 -49.04 -22.98 -12.65
CA PHE A 18 -48.74 -21.98 -11.64
C PHE A 18 -48.55 -22.65 -10.28
N SER A 19 -47.31 -22.60 -9.78
CA SER A 19 -46.93 -23.17 -8.50
C SER A 19 -46.54 -22.05 -7.55
N LEU A 20 -47.11 -22.06 -6.34
CA LEU A 20 -46.67 -21.21 -5.23
C LEU A 20 -45.38 -21.73 -4.57
N LEU A 21 -44.85 -22.89 -5.01
CA LEU A 21 -43.58 -23.41 -4.52
C LEU A 21 -42.45 -22.49 -5.00
N ARG A 22 -41.55 -22.12 -4.07
CA ARG A 22 -40.34 -21.38 -4.41
C ARG A 22 -39.57 -22.13 -5.50
N HIS A 23 -39.39 -21.50 -6.65
CA HIS A 23 -38.54 -22.05 -7.70
C HIS A 23 -37.10 -22.14 -7.18
N SER A 24 -36.45 -23.29 -7.41
CA SER A 24 -35.02 -23.39 -7.24
C SER A 24 -34.33 -22.53 -8.32
N VAL A 25 -33.26 -21.85 -7.91
CA VAL A 25 -32.44 -21.03 -8.82
C VAL A 25 -31.96 -21.90 -9.99
N GLY A 26 -32.38 -21.57 -11.20
CA GLY A 26 -32.01 -22.26 -12.42
C GLY A 26 -30.75 -21.68 -13.08
N LYS A 27 -30.26 -22.31 -14.14
CA LYS A 27 -29.08 -21.85 -14.88
C LYS A 27 -29.21 -20.41 -15.39
N ALA A 28 -30.41 -20.01 -15.80
CA ALA A 28 -30.71 -18.68 -16.31
C ALA A 28 -30.67 -17.58 -15.24
N ASP A 29 -30.86 -17.97 -13.97
CA ASP A 29 -30.86 -17.06 -12.81
C ASP A 29 -29.44 -16.83 -12.25
N LEU A 30 -28.45 -17.57 -12.74
CA LEU A 30 -27.07 -17.48 -12.28
C LEU A 30 -26.41 -16.18 -12.76
N VAL A 31 -26.27 -15.22 -11.85
CA VAL A 31 -25.51 -14.00 -12.07
C VAL A 31 -24.02 -14.26 -11.80
N ARG A 32 -23.17 -14.09 -12.82
CA ARG A 32 -21.71 -14.33 -12.72
C ARG A 32 -20.86 -13.05 -12.58
N GLY A 33 -21.46 -11.87 -12.52
CA GLY A 33 -20.70 -10.64 -12.28
C GLY A 33 -21.50 -9.34 -12.13
N GLY A 34 -20.94 -8.44 -11.30
CA GLY A 34 -20.60 -7.03 -11.60
C GLY A 34 -21.68 -6.00 -11.91
N LEU A 35 -22.93 -6.39 -12.20
CA LEU A 35 -23.98 -5.42 -12.46
C LEU A 35 -24.42 -4.83 -11.12
N ASN A 36 -24.06 -3.56 -10.87
CA ASN A 36 -24.52 -2.66 -9.80
C ASN A 36 -23.51 -2.29 -8.69
N LEU A 37 -22.22 -2.08 -9.03
CA LEU A 37 -21.36 -1.29 -8.13
C LEU A 37 -21.65 0.19 -8.30
N SER A 38 -21.92 0.89 -7.20
CA SER A 38 -22.06 2.34 -7.23
C SER A 38 -20.68 3.00 -7.45
N SER A 39 -20.67 4.15 -8.13
CA SER A 39 -19.44 4.94 -8.32
C SER A 39 -18.72 5.22 -7.00
N ARG A 40 -19.47 5.44 -5.91
CA ARG A 40 -18.93 5.69 -4.57
C ARG A 40 -18.19 4.48 -4.00
N VAL A 41 -18.70 3.26 -4.18
CA VAL A 41 -18.02 2.04 -3.72
C VAL A 41 -16.71 1.86 -4.48
N VAL A 42 -16.76 2.05 -5.80
CA VAL A 42 -15.58 1.94 -6.67
C VAL A 42 -14.51 2.97 -6.31
N GLU A 43 -14.91 4.23 -6.08
CA GLU A 43 -14.01 5.30 -5.66
C GLU A 43 -13.35 5.02 -4.30
N ASN A 44 -14.12 4.55 -3.32
CA ASN A 44 -13.57 4.19 -2.00
C ASN A 44 -12.60 3.01 -2.09
N LEU A 45 -12.87 2.00 -2.93
CA LEU A 45 -11.95 0.87 -3.14
C LEU A 45 -10.66 1.31 -3.84
N TYR A 46 -10.75 2.21 -4.82
CA TYR A 46 -9.57 2.83 -5.45
C TYR A 46 -8.69 3.56 -4.43
N TRP A 47 -9.30 4.42 -3.60
CA TRP A 47 -8.58 5.16 -2.57
C TRP A 47 -8.06 4.26 -1.45
N PHE A 48 -8.80 3.21 -1.07
CA PHE A 48 -8.34 2.18 -0.14
C PHE A 48 -7.04 1.56 -0.63
N GLY A 49 -6.96 1.19 -1.91
CA GLY A 49 -5.74 0.68 -2.53
C GLY A 49 -4.57 1.65 -2.42
N ARG A 50 -4.80 2.93 -2.74
CA ARG A 50 -3.77 3.97 -2.65
C ARG A 50 -3.28 4.21 -1.21
N TYR A 51 -4.20 4.42 -0.27
CA TYR A 51 -3.83 4.68 1.12
C TYR A 51 -3.15 3.47 1.77
N SER A 52 -3.54 2.25 1.41
CA SER A 52 -2.88 1.04 1.91
C SER A 52 -1.42 0.97 1.47
N GLU A 53 -1.11 1.26 0.20
CA GLU A 53 0.29 1.28 -0.27
C GLU A 53 1.07 2.46 0.30
N ARG A 54 0.43 3.62 0.47
CA ARG A 54 1.09 4.78 1.08
C ARG A 54 1.46 4.51 2.54
N CYS A 55 0.57 3.89 3.31
CA CYS A 55 0.87 3.46 4.69
C CYS A 55 2.08 2.52 4.72
N ASP A 56 2.13 1.49 3.85
CA ASP A 56 3.26 0.56 3.76
C ASP A 56 4.59 1.28 3.46
N LYS A 57 4.60 2.11 2.41
CA LYS A 57 5.84 2.77 1.94
C LYS A 57 6.33 3.86 2.87
N THR A 58 5.43 4.65 3.44
CA THR A 58 5.77 5.64 4.47
C THR A 58 6.30 4.94 5.71
N ALA A 59 5.63 3.91 6.22
CA ALA A 59 6.08 3.17 7.40
C ALA A 59 7.45 2.52 7.19
N ARG A 60 7.70 1.96 6.00
CA ARG A 60 8.96 1.33 5.66
C ARG A 60 10.12 2.30 5.61
N LEU A 61 9.93 3.45 4.97
CA LEU A 61 10.96 4.49 4.91
C LEU A 61 11.27 5.07 6.30
N LEU A 62 10.23 5.34 7.08
CA LEU A 62 10.39 5.77 8.48
C LEU A 62 11.12 4.71 9.31
N ARG A 63 10.82 3.42 9.12
CA ARG A 63 11.51 2.31 9.81
C ARG A 63 12.99 2.24 9.45
N VAL A 64 13.32 2.38 8.16
CA VAL A 64 14.70 2.39 7.65
C VAL A 64 15.52 3.49 8.30
N ALA A 65 14.98 4.71 8.39
CA ALA A 65 15.67 5.84 8.99
C ALA A 65 15.69 5.76 10.53
N LEU A 66 14.60 5.32 11.16
CA LEU A 66 14.51 5.21 12.63
C LEU A 66 15.42 4.11 13.18
N ALA A 67 15.54 2.96 12.51
CA ALA A 67 16.44 1.89 12.94
C ALA A 67 17.91 2.38 12.98
N ARG A 68 18.30 3.15 11.97
CA ARG A 68 19.63 3.77 11.87
C ARG A 68 19.85 4.88 12.89
N LEU A 69 18.78 5.55 13.32
CA LEU A 69 18.82 6.54 14.39
C LEU A 69 19.03 5.89 15.76
N VAL A 70 18.45 4.70 15.99
CA VAL A 70 18.64 3.91 17.21
C VAL A 70 20.05 3.33 17.29
N ASP A 71 20.57 2.80 16.18
CA ASP A 71 21.88 2.14 16.11
C ASP A 71 23.08 3.11 15.99
N ALA A 72 22.90 4.40 16.30
CA ALA A 72 23.81 5.50 15.92
C ALA A 72 25.26 5.36 16.45
N GLY A 73 26.08 4.58 15.75
CA GLY A 73 27.54 4.69 15.70
C GLY A 73 28.00 5.47 14.46
N ASP A 74 29.26 5.94 14.46
CA ASP A 74 29.80 6.81 13.41
C ASP A 74 29.64 6.22 11.99
N ASP A 75 29.70 4.89 11.85
CA ASP A 75 29.56 4.17 10.58
C ASP A 75 28.14 4.25 9.96
N VAL A 76 27.11 4.54 10.76
CA VAL A 76 25.69 4.52 10.35
C VAL A 76 25.18 5.93 9.96
N LEU A 77 25.89 6.98 10.38
CA LEU A 77 25.52 8.38 10.16
C LEU A 77 25.28 8.76 8.67
N PRO A 78 26.09 8.30 7.70
CA PRO A 78 25.86 8.64 6.30
C PRO A 78 24.57 8.04 5.75
N ALA A 79 24.32 6.76 6.06
CA ALA A 79 23.09 6.07 5.66
C ALA A 79 21.84 6.72 6.30
N LEU A 80 21.91 7.09 7.59
CA LEU A 80 20.85 7.83 8.27
C LEU A 80 20.55 9.16 7.59
N THR A 81 21.59 9.95 7.31
CA THR A 81 21.45 11.26 6.64
C THR A 81 20.76 11.10 5.29
N SER A 82 21.22 10.14 4.48
CA SER A 82 20.66 9.90 3.16
C SER A 82 19.19 9.44 3.19
N ALA A 83 18.79 8.65 4.20
CA ALA A 83 17.40 8.24 4.36
C ALA A 83 16.51 9.41 4.81
N LEU A 84 17.00 10.28 5.68
CA LEU A 84 16.29 11.50 6.11
C LEU A 84 16.15 12.52 4.97
N ASP A 85 17.20 12.70 4.15
CA ASP A 85 17.12 13.52 2.93
C ASP A 85 16.07 12.98 1.97
N LEU A 86 15.97 11.66 1.80
CA LEU A 86 14.91 11.08 0.98
C LEU A 86 13.52 11.34 1.58
N CYS A 87 13.35 11.22 2.90
CA CYS A 87 12.09 11.55 3.58
C CYS A 87 11.68 13.03 3.33
N LEU A 88 12.63 13.97 3.36
CA LEU A 88 12.41 15.38 3.02
C LEU A 88 12.04 15.56 1.54
N ALA A 89 12.81 14.96 0.63
CA ALA A 89 12.58 15.04 -0.82
C ALA A 89 11.22 14.47 -1.24
N LEU A 90 10.70 13.48 -0.49
CA LEU A 90 9.37 12.90 -0.66
C LEU A 90 8.27 13.64 0.11
N LYS A 91 8.62 14.69 0.87
CA LYS A 91 7.70 15.51 1.69
C LYS A 91 6.93 14.68 2.72
N LEU A 92 7.61 13.71 3.33
CA LEU A 92 7.05 12.84 4.38
C LEU A 92 7.25 13.40 5.78
N LEU A 93 8.26 14.25 5.94
CA LEU A 93 8.55 14.92 7.21
C LEU A 93 7.79 16.23 7.27
N PRO A 94 7.29 16.63 8.45
CA PRO A 94 6.78 17.98 8.63
C PRO A 94 7.88 18.98 8.28
N VAL A 95 7.54 20.02 7.52
CA VAL A 95 8.46 21.10 7.21
C VAL A 95 8.85 21.75 8.53
N ALA A 96 10.09 21.56 8.97
CA ALA A 96 10.65 22.40 10.03
C ALA A 96 10.59 23.85 9.53
N ASP A 97 10.25 24.80 10.41
CA ASP A 97 10.27 26.23 10.06
C ASP A 97 11.55 26.52 9.26
N PRO A 98 11.44 27.08 8.04
CA PRO A 98 12.62 27.34 7.22
C PRO A 98 13.57 28.22 8.02
N ASP A 99 14.82 27.76 8.12
CA ASP A 99 15.87 28.57 8.71
C ASP A 99 15.93 29.87 7.89
N PRO A 100 15.79 31.06 8.49
CA PRO A 100 15.68 32.32 7.75
C PRO A 100 16.89 32.62 6.84
N GLU A 101 18.01 31.91 7.03
CA GLU A 101 19.23 32.03 6.22
C GLU A 101 19.36 30.97 5.11
N ASN A 102 18.59 29.87 5.13
CA ASN A 102 18.70 28.78 4.17
C ASN A 102 17.31 28.34 3.68
N ASN A 103 16.97 28.69 2.45
CA ASN A 103 15.65 28.49 1.84
C ASN A 103 15.35 27.02 1.46
N GLU A 104 16.22 26.08 1.83
CA GLU A 104 16.09 24.64 1.55
C GLU A 104 15.90 23.86 2.85
N ALA A 105 14.90 22.97 2.88
CA ALA A 105 14.69 22.07 4.00
C ALA A 105 15.88 21.11 4.12
N SER A 106 16.67 21.25 5.19
CA SER A 106 17.86 20.44 5.45
C SER A 106 17.66 19.54 6.67
N VAL A 107 18.32 18.39 6.69
CA VAL A 107 18.28 17.47 7.83
C VAL A 107 18.94 18.14 9.04
N PRO A 108 18.27 18.19 10.21
CA PRO A 108 18.84 18.78 11.41
C PRO A 108 20.18 18.14 11.79
N GLY A 109 21.17 18.95 12.17
CA GLY A 109 22.48 18.46 12.61
C GLY A 109 22.46 17.71 13.94
N SER A 110 21.53 18.04 14.85
CA SER A 110 21.45 17.40 16.17
C SER A 110 20.53 16.17 16.17
N GLN A 111 20.98 15.10 16.84
CA GLN A 111 20.24 13.85 16.97
C GLN A 111 18.84 14.07 17.58
N ALA A 112 18.74 14.83 18.68
CA ALA A 112 17.47 15.14 19.33
C ALA A 112 16.45 15.82 18.39
N ARG A 113 16.90 16.68 17.47
CA ARG A 113 16.00 17.30 16.48
C ARG A 113 15.55 16.30 15.41
N ARG A 114 16.42 15.38 14.98
CA ARG A 114 16.06 14.28 14.05
C ARG A 114 15.02 13.36 14.68
N GLU A 115 15.18 13.02 15.96
CA GLU A 115 14.22 12.22 16.72
C GLU A 115 12.84 12.88 16.75
N VAL A 116 12.76 14.15 17.19
CA VAL A 116 11.50 14.90 17.24
C VAL A 116 10.80 14.95 15.87
N LEU A 117 11.57 15.20 14.81
CA LEU A 117 11.05 15.28 13.44
C LEU A 117 10.50 13.93 12.95
N MET A 118 11.19 12.84 13.25
CA MET A 118 10.76 11.48 12.89
C MET A 118 9.50 11.08 13.65
N LEU A 119 9.45 11.32 14.96
CA LEU A 119 8.27 11.04 15.79
C LEU A 119 7.06 11.85 15.33
N ALA A 120 7.27 13.12 14.94
CA ALA A 120 6.21 13.96 14.36
C ALA A 120 5.69 13.41 13.02
N ALA A 121 6.54 12.85 12.16
CA ALA A 121 6.14 12.23 10.90
C ALA A 121 5.34 10.93 11.09
N ILE A 122 5.59 10.19 12.17
CA ILE A 122 4.83 8.98 12.51
C ILE A 122 3.43 9.36 13.02
N CYS A 123 3.36 10.32 13.96
CA CYS A 123 2.18 10.60 14.76
C CYS A 123 1.60 12.00 14.53
N GLY A 124 1.57 12.48 13.28
CA GLY A 124 0.98 13.76 12.91
C GLY A 124 -0.48 13.90 13.38
N THR A 125 -0.84 15.08 13.87
CA THR A 125 -2.20 15.39 14.35
C THR A 125 -3.16 15.70 13.20
N GLU A 126 -2.64 16.22 12.09
CA GLU A 126 -3.41 16.64 10.92
C GLU A 126 -3.73 15.48 9.96
N TRP A 127 -4.85 15.57 9.24
CA TRP A 127 -5.24 14.57 8.25
C TRP A 127 -4.36 14.58 6.98
N GLY A 128 -3.69 15.71 6.72
CA GLY A 128 -2.79 15.89 5.58
C GLY A 128 -1.42 15.25 5.76
N ASP A 129 -0.99 15.07 7.01
CA ASP A 129 0.43 14.94 7.32
C ASP A 129 0.78 13.58 7.94
N GLY A 130 1.89 13.02 7.45
CA GLY A 130 2.54 11.85 8.03
C GLY A 130 1.76 10.53 7.95
N LEU A 131 2.32 9.51 8.61
CA LEU A 131 1.79 8.15 8.58
C LEU A 131 0.42 8.02 9.26
N ALA A 132 0.23 8.67 10.41
CA ALA A 132 -1.04 8.67 11.12
C ALA A 132 -2.20 9.24 10.27
N GLY A 133 -1.94 10.30 9.48
CA GLY A 133 -2.91 10.86 8.54
C GLY A 133 -3.31 9.84 7.46
N ASP A 134 -2.34 9.14 6.87
CA ASP A 134 -2.60 8.07 5.90
C ASP A 134 -3.42 6.91 6.49
N ILE A 135 -3.10 6.49 7.71
CA ILE A 135 -3.86 5.44 8.41
C ILE A 135 -5.30 5.90 8.66
N ARG A 136 -5.52 7.14 9.11
CA ARG A 136 -6.88 7.69 9.29
C ARG A 136 -7.66 7.70 7.99
N ARG A 137 -7.05 8.12 6.88
CA ARG A 137 -7.65 8.11 5.54
C ARG A 137 -8.00 6.70 5.09
N LEU A 138 -7.09 5.74 5.29
CA LEU A 138 -7.32 4.31 5.01
C LEU A 138 -8.52 3.76 5.80
N LEU A 139 -8.56 4.00 7.11
CA LEU A 139 -9.67 3.54 7.97
C LEU A 139 -11.00 4.17 7.58
N TRP A 140 -10.99 5.46 7.20
CA TRP A 140 -12.19 6.18 6.78
C TRP A 140 -12.77 5.58 5.48
N VAL A 141 -11.97 5.41 4.43
CA VAL A 141 -12.47 4.81 3.17
C VAL A 141 -12.87 3.34 3.37
N ALA A 142 -12.18 2.62 4.25
CA ALA A 142 -12.50 1.22 4.54
C ALA A 142 -13.88 1.08 5.20
N ALA A 143 -14.26 2.01 6.09
CA ALA A 143 -15.58 2.01 6.72
C ALA A 143 -16.72 2.20 5.72
N GLN A 144 -16.48 2.89 4.59
CA GLN A 144 -17.48 3.12 3.54
C GLN A 144 -17.77 1.88 2.67
N VAL A 145 -16.90 0.87 2.71
CA VAL A 145 -16.99 -0.35 1.89
C VAL A 145 -16.81 -1.61 2.73
N ARG A 146 -17.22 -1.56 4.00
CA ARG A 146 -17.03 -2.63 4.99
C ARG A 146 -17.56 -3.98 4.50
N GLU A 147 -18.71 -3.98 3.84
CA GLU A 147 -19.38 -5.16 3.30
C GLU A 147 -18.58 -5.90 2.22
N ARG A 148 -17.50 -5.29 1.71
CA ARG A 148 -16.59 -5.86 0.72
C ARG A 148 -15.41 -6.59 1.35
N PHE A 149 -15.26 -6.50 2.66
CA PHE A 149 -14.16 -7.09 3.40
C PHE A 149 -14.61 -8.34 4.15
N SER A 150 -13.73 -9.34 4.21
CA SER A 150 -13.89 -10.45 5.14
C SER A 150 -13.84 -9.96 6.59
N LEU A 151 -14.40 -10.76 7.50
CA LEU A 151 -14.35 -10.47 8.93
C LEU A 151 -12.90 -10.30 9.42
N ASP A 152 -11.98 -11.15 8.96
CA ASP A 152 -10.57 -11.08 9.33
C ASP A 152 -9.87 -9.81 8.83
N ASN A 153 -10.19 -9.37 7.61
CA ASN A 153 -9.65 -8.13 7.05
C ASN A 153 -10.18 -6.92 7.83
N TRP A 154 -11.46 -6.93 8.22
CA TRP A 154 -12.03 -5.91 9.10
C TRP A 154 -11.37 -5.91 10.48
N HIS A 155 -11.07 -7.08 11.06
CA HIS A 155 -10.31 -7.17 12.30
C HIS A 155 -8.88 -6.63 12.19
N ALA A 156 -8.20 -6.85 11.06
CA ALA A 156 -6.88 -6.28 10.82
C ALA A 156 -6.91 -4.75 10.81
N LEU A 157 -7.93 -4.13 10.19
CA LEU A 157 -8.13 -2.69 10.22
C LEU A 157 -8.41 -2.15 11.63
N ASN A 158 -9.28 -2.82 12.40
CA ASN A 158 -9.55 -2.41 13.78
C ASN A 158 -8.30 -2.53 14.66
N ARG A 159 -7.49 -3.58 14.48
CA ARG A 159 -6.20 -3.70 15.17
C ARG A 159 -5.29 -2.52 14.83
N LEU A 160 -5.15 -2.16 13.54
CA LEU A 160 -4.36 -1.00 13.12
C LEU A 160 -4.87 0.30 13.78
N GLN A 161 -6.19 0.50 13.85
CA GLN A 161 -6.80 1.64 14.54
C GLN A 161 -6.44 1.66 16.03
N HIS A 162 -6.55 0.53 16.72
CA HIS A 162 -6.20 0.44 18.14
C HIS A 162 -4.72 0.68 18.40
N GLN A 163 -3.83 0.17 17.53
CA GLN A 163 -2.39 0.42 17.62
C GLN A 163 -2.06 1.91 17.47
N LEU A 164 -2.66 2.58 16.47
CA LEU A 164 -2.47 4.02 16.29
C LEU A 164 -2.95 4.82 17.51
N GLN A 165 -4.10 4.46 18.08
CA GLN A 165 -4.64 5.10 19.28
C GLN A 165 -3.75 4.86 20.52
N ALA A 166 -3.27 3.63 20.71
CA ALA A 166 -2.40 3.29 21.82
C ALA A 166 -1.09 4.09 21.76
N TYR A 167 -0.44 4.10 20.59
CA TYR A 167 0.79 4.85 20.36
C TYR A 167 0.58 6.38 20.52
N SER A 168 -0.52 6.92 20.00
CA SER A 168 -0.84 8.36 20.17
C SER A 168 -1.03 8.77 21.64
N ARG A 169 -1.56 7.88 22.49
CA ARG A 169 -1.71 8.13 23.94
C ARG A 169 -0.37 8.12 24.65
N LEU A 170 0.52 7.19 24.32
CA LEU A 170 1.88 7.14 24.86
C LEU A 170 2.62 8.45 24.59
N ARG A 171 2.56 8.96 23.35
CA ARG A 171 3.17 10.24 22.96
C ARG A 171 2.61 11.46 23.71
N SER A 172 1.33 11.42 24.07
CA SER A 172 0.66 12.52 24.77
C SER A 172 0.88 12.47 26.29
N SER A 173 1.52 11.41 26.81
CA SER A 173 1.78 11.23 28.23
C SER A 173 3.07 11.94 28.62
N GLU A 174 2.97 13.02 29.41
CA GLU A 174 4.14 13.77 29.92
C GLU A 174 5.04 12.95 30.87
N THR A 175 4.57 11.79 31.33
CA THR A 175 5.18 10.98 32.39
C THR A 175 6.23 9.98 31.91
N LEU A 176 6.26 9.63 30.63
CA LEU A 176 7.20 8.65 30.07
C LEU A 176 7.91 9.27 28.87
N PRO A 177 9.26 9.32 28.86
CA PRO A 177 10.00 9.69 27.66
C PRO A 177 9.61 8.75 26.51
N GLU A 178 9.30 9.31 25.35
CA GLU A 178 9.00 8.50 24.16
C GLU A 178 10.28 7.78 23.70
N GLU A 179 10.28 6.46 23.76
CA GLU A 179 11.42 5.65 23.32
C GLU A 179 11.32 5.40 21.81
N LEU A 180 12.44 5.58 21.08
CA LEU A 180 12.52 5.25 19.66
C LEU A 180 12.16 3.76 19.38
N GLY A 181 12.33 2.90 20.38
CA GLY A 181 11.91 1.50 20.34
C GLY A 181 10.39 1.32 20.20
N ASP A 182 9.59 2.12 20.90
CA ASP A 182 8.11 2.08 20.78
C ASP A 182 7.65 2.52 19.38
N ALA A 183 8.30 3.54 18.84
CA ALA A 183 8.07 4.00 17.48
C ALA A 183 8.41 2.92 16.43
N LEU A 184 9.54 2.22 16.59
CA LEU A 184 9.89 1.07 15.74
C LEU A 184 8.86 -0.07 15.86
N ALA A 185 8.46 -0.41 17.08
CA ALA A 185 7.45 -1.45 17.32
C ALA A 185 6.11 -1.09 16.65
N PHE A 186 5.69 0.17 16.73
CA PHE A 186 4.49 0.65 16.03
C PHE A 186 4.61 0.53 14.51
N LEU A 187 5.72 0.98 13.91
CA LEU A 187 5.96 0.85 12.47
C LEU A 187 5.92 -0.62 12.01
N ASP A 188 6.44 -1.54 12.82
CA ASP A 188 6.40 -2.98 12.54
C ASP A 188 4.96 -3.51 12.53
N GLN A 189 4.10 -3.04 13.45
CA GLN A 189 2.67 -3.37 13.42
C GLN A 189 1.98 -2.81 12.17
N VAL A 190 2.34 -1.61 11.71
CA VAL A 190 1.79 -1.02 10.48
C VAL A 190 2.19 -1.84 9.24
N LEU A 191 3.44 -2.27 9.15
CA LEU A 191 3.93 -3.11 8.06
C LEU A 191 3.28 -4.50 8.06
N LEU A 192 3.10 -5.10 9.24
CA LEU A 192 2.38 -6.36 9.40
C LEU A 192 0.91 -6.23 8.96
N ALA A 193 0.23 -5.17 9.40
CA ALA A 193 -1.14 -4.89 8.97
C ALA A 193 -1.23 -4.69 7.46
N SER A 194 -0.31 -3.91 6.87
CA SER A 194 -0.26 -3.65 5.42
C SER A 194 -0.08 -4.93 4.61
N SER A 195 0.80 -5.83 5.07
CA SER A 195 1.01 -7.15 4.46
C SER A 195 -0.24 -8.03 4.55
N SER A 196 -0.92 -8.02 5.70
CA SER A 196 -2.18 -8.74 5.89
C SER A 196 -3.29 -8.23 4.97
N LEU A 197 -3.47 -6.91 4.86
CA LEU A 197 -4.42 -6.28 3.94
C LEU A 197 -4.09 -6.60 2.47
N ALA A 198 -2.81 -6.73 2.13
CA ALA A 198 -2.36 -7.18 0.80
C ALA A 198 -2.76 -8.61 0.47
N GLY A 199 -2.51 -9.55 1.39
CA GLY A 199 -2.92 -10.94 1.23
C GLY A 199 -4.44 -11.06 1.05
N PHE A 200 -5.23 -10.41 1.91
CA PHE A 200 -6.69 -10.45 1.81
C PHE A 200 -7.22 -9.91 0.48
N ALA A 201 -6.65 -8.80 0.00
CA ALA A 201 -7.05 -8.24 -1.28
C ALA A 201 -6.78 -9.22 -2.43
N MET A 202 -5.70 -10.01 -2.38
CA MET A 202 -5.35 -10.96 -3.45
C MET A 202 -6.13 -12.28 -3.38
N ASP A 203 -6.41 -12.76 -2.17
CA ASP A 203 -6.89 -14.13 -1.96
C ASP A 203 -8.40 -14.21 -1.70
N ASN A 204 -8.96 -13.25 -0.96
CA ASN A 204 -10.31 -13.35 -0.40
C ASN A 204 -11.36 -12.48 -1.10
N MET A 205 -10.95 -11.48 -1.88
CA MET A 205 -11.89 -10.63 -2.61
C MET A 205 -12.35 -11.27 -3.93
N THR A 206 -13.63 -11.11 -4.25
CA THR A 206 -14.15 -11.49 -5.57
C THR A 206 -13.52 -10.57 -6.63
N ARG A 207 -13.11 -11.15 -7.76
CA ARG A 207 -12.39 -10.46 -8.85
C ARG A 207 -13.35 -9.67 -9.75
N ASP A 208 -14.16 -8.81 -9.13
CA ASP A 208 -15.07 -7.87 -9.79
C ASP A 208 -14.41 -6.50 -10.04
N ASP A 209 -15.17 -5.55 -10.57
CA ASP A 209 -14.63 -4.24 -10.96
C ASP A 209 -14.15 -3.42 -9.76
N GLY A 210 -14.81 -3.56 -8.61
CA GLY A 210 -14.37 -2.91 -7.37
C GLY A 210 -12.98 -3.41 -6.94
N TRP A 211 -12.75 -4.72 -7.04
CA TRP A 211 -11.42 -5.28 -6.82
C TRP A 211 -10.40 -4.76 -7.82
N ARG A 212 -10.73 -4.69 -9.12
CA ARG A 212 -9.81 -4.16 -10.15
C ARG A 212 -9.39 -2.73 -9.85
N LEU A 213 -10.32 -1.85 -9.46
CA LEU A 213 -9.99 -0.46 -9.11
C LEU A 213 -9.14 -0.37 -7.83
N LEU A 214 -9.38 -1.23 -6.85
CA LEU A 214 -8.50 -1.35 -5.69
C LEU A 214 -7.08 -1.70 -6.12
N ILE A 215 -6.91 -2.72 -6.96
CA ILE A 215 -5.59 -3.12 -7.46
C ILE A 215 -4.94 -1.99 -8.27
N ILE A 216 -5.67 -1.32 -9.16
CA ILE A 216 -5.16 -0.17 -9.92
C ILE A 216 -4.67 0.92 -8.98
N GLY A 217 -5.45 1.29 -7.95
CA GLY A 217 -5.05 2.26 -6.94
C GLY A 217 -3.72 1.88 -6.27
N ARG A 218 -3.59 0.62 -5.85
CA ARG A 218 -2.33 0.11 -5.27
C ARG A 218 -1.15 0.24 -6.24
N ARG A 219 -1.33 -0.21 -7.49
CA ARG A 219 -0.26 -0.20 -8.50
C ARG A 219 0.19 1.22 -8.84
N ILE A 220 -0.74 2.17 -8.96
CA ILE A 220 -0.42 3.58 -9.17
C ILE A 220 0.40 4.14 -8.02
N GLU A 221 -0.05 3.95 -6.78
CA GLU A 221 0.67 4.51 -5.62
C GLU A 221 2.06 3.92 -5.48
N ARG A 222 2.20 2.60 -5.67
CA ARG A 222 3.48 1.91 -5.63
C ARG A 222 4.42 2.37 -6.74
N LEU A 223 3.92 2.51 -7.98
CA LEU A 223 4.69 3.01 -9.12
C LEU A 223 5.20 4.43 -8.86
N ILE A 224 4.33 5.32 -8.36
CA ILE A 224 4.69 6.69 -7.99
C ILE A 224 5.80 6.68 -6.93
N PHE A 225 5.65 5.87 -5.89
CA PHE A 225 6.64 5.77 -4.82
C PHE A 225 7.99 5.27 -5.33
N LEU A 226 8.02 4.13 -6.03
CA LEU A 226 9.27 3.54 -6.54
C LEU A 226 9.99 4.48 -7.51
N ALA A 227 9.27 5.08 -8.45
CA ALA A 227 9.85 6.01 -9.41
C ALA A 227 10.40 7.26 -8.73
N LYS A 228 9.64 7.87 -7.79
CA LYS A 228 10.11 9.06 -7.06
C LYS A 228 11.27 8.74 -6.12
N ALA A 229 11.18 7.66 -5.34
CA ALA A 229 12.22 7.27 -4.40
C ALA A 229 13.54 7.00 -5.13
N THR A 230 13.50 6.23 -6.21
CA THR A 230 14.71 5.95 -7.02
C THR A 230 15.24 7.21 -7.68
N ALA A 231 14.38 8.04 -8.28
CA ALA A 231 14.83 9.25 -8.94
C ALA A 231 15.41 10.29 -7.97
N GLN A 232 14.86 10.42 -6.75
CA GLN A 232 15.44 11.29 -5.73
C GLN A 232 16.72 10.70 -5.16
N PHE A 233 16.76 9.38 -4.92
CA PHE A 233 17.96 8.71 -4.45
C PHE A 233 19.15 8.97 -5.39
N LEU A 234 18.95 8.94 -6.71
CA LEU A 234 20.01 9.21 -7.69
C LEU A 234 20.45 10.69 -7.76
N ARG A 235 19.62 11.63 -7.30
CA ARG A 235 19.91 13.08 -7.33
C ARG A 235 20.57 13.59 -6.06
N LEU A 236 20.24 12.98 -4.92
CA LEU A 236 20.79 13.37 -3.62
C LEU A 236 22.28 13.04 -3.56
N GLU A 237 23.09 13.93 -3.00
CA GLU A 237 24.53 13.69 -2.84
C GLU A 237 24.81 12.75 -1.66
N SER A 238 24.01 12.83 -0.60
CA SER A 238 24.12 12.00 0.60
C SER A 238 23.97 10.50 0.35
N THR A 239 23.26 10.10 -0.70
CA THR A 239 23.06 8.68 -1.08
C THR A 239 24.28 8.05 -1.75
N ARG A 240 25.29 8.86 -2.11
CA ARG A 240 26.57 8.37 -2.65
C ARG A 240 27.47 7.79 -1.56
N ALA A 241 27.14 8.02 -0.29
CA ALA A 241 27.88 7.48 0.83
C ALA A 241 27.70 5.95 0.97
N PRO A 242 28.63 5.26 1.65
CA PRO A 242 28.52 3.82 1.91
C PRO A 242 27.19 3.45 2.59
N GLY A 243 26.65 2.28 2.25
CA GLY A 243 25.38 1.78 2.81
C GLY A 243 24.11 2.33 2.16
N GLY A 244 24.21 3.33 1.27
CA GLY A 244 23.07 3.92 0.56
C GLY A 244 22.22 2.91 -0.20
N LEU A 245 22.88 2.06 -1.00
CA LEU A 245 22.22 1.05 -1.83
C LEU A 245 21.60 -0.08 -1.01
N GLU A 246 22.19 -0.43 0.14
CA GLU A 246 21.66 -1.49 1.00
C GLU A 246 20.30 -1.10 1.58
N TRP A 247 20.18 0.12 2.12
CA TRP A 247 18.90 0.58 2.65
C TRP A 247 17.87 0.87 1.55
N LEU A 248 18.30 1.28 0.35
CA LEU A 248 17.40 1.39 -0.81
C LEU A 248 16.81 0.02 -1.19
N LEU A 249 17.61 -1.05 -1.14
CA LEU A 249 17.16 -2.42 -1.36
C LEU A 249 16.23 -2.91 -0.23
N GLU A 250 16.46 -2.50 1.02
CA GLU A 250 15.53 -2.73 2.14
C GLU A 250 14.19 -2.00 1.92
N LEU A 251 14.25 -0.74 1.50
CA LEU A 251 13.08 0.09 1.20
C LEU A 251 12.21 -0.48 0.08
N THR A 252 12.85 -1.12 -0.90
CA THR A 252 12.19 -1.70 -2.07
C THR A 252 11.87 -3.19 -1.91
N ASP A 253 12.03 -3.77 -0.71
CA ASP A 253 11.84 -5.21 -0.46
C ASP A 253 12.68 -6.12 -1.40
N SER A 254 13.77 -5.60 -1.95
CA SER A 254 14.57 -6.29 -2.97
C SER A 254 15.92 -6.79 -2.44
N ILE A 255 16.22 -6.59 -1.14
CA ILE A 255 17.50 -7.00 -0.53
C ILE A 255 17.73 -8.52 -0.56
N ILE A 256 16.70 -9.32 -0.30
CA ILE A 256 16.81 -10.80 -0.33
C ILE A 256 17.07 -11.27 -1.76
N THR A 257 16.32 -10.75 -2.72
CA THR A 257 16.47 -11.06 -4.15
C THR A 257 17.86 -10.66 -4.67
N TYR A 258 18.35 -9.48 -4.28
CA TYR A 258 19.68 -9.01 -4.63
C TYR A 258 20.76 -9.95 -4.09
N ARG A 259 20.74 -10.23 -2.77
CA ARG A 259 21.73 -11.08 -2.12
C ARG A 259 21.74 -12.48 -2.73
N SER A 260 20.58 -13.04 -3.06
CA SER A 260 20.48 -14.34 -3.73
C SER A 260 21.05 -14.34 -5.15
N ARG A 261 21.00 -13.22 -5.89
CA ARG A 261 21.45 -13.14 -7.29
C ARG A 261 22.94 -12.83 -7.41
N TYR A 262 23.45 -11.94 -6.56
CA TYR A 262 24.79 -11.39 -6.71
C TYR A 262 25.78 -11.84 -5.63
N MET A 263 25.32 -12.23 -4.43
CA MET A 263 26.17 -12.70 -3.30
C MET A 263 27.32 -11.75 -2.91
N THR A 264 27.26 -10.49 -3.33
CA THR A 264 28.26 -9.44 -3.11
C THR A 264 27.61 -8.20 -2.48
N GLN A 265 28.43 -7.21 -2.11
CA GLN A 265 27.92 -5.91 -1.67
C GLN A 265 27.08 -5.25 -2.77
N PRO A 266 26.06 -4.44 -2.40
CA PRO A 266 25.26 -3.71 -3.37
C PRO A 266 26.07 -2.77 -4.25
N GLU A 267 25.95 -2.95 -5.58
CA GLU A 267 26.49 -2.06 -6.60
C GLU A 267 25.35 -1.36 -7.35
N LEU A 268 25.62 -0.15 -7.85
CA LEU A 268 24.57 0.70 -8.42
C LEU A 268 23.88 0.06 -9.62
N LEU A 269 24.64 -0.46 -10.59
CA LEU A 269 24.10 -1.01 -11.82
C LEU A 269 23.21 -2.24 -11.54
N PRO A 270 23.65 -3.28 -10.81
CA PRO A 270 22.80 -4.41 -10.42
C PRO A 270 21.58 -4.01 -9.57
N THR A 271 21.71 -2.97 -8.75
CA THR A 271 20.60 -2.45 -7.94
C THR A 271 19.53 -1.82 -8.82
N LEU A 272 19.91 -0.96 -9.76
CA LEU A 272 18.98 -0.33 -10.70
C LEU A 272 18.35 -1.34 -11.66
N ASP A 273 19.13 -2.29 -12.17
CA ASP A 273 18.61 -3.42 -12.95
C ASP A 273 17.46 -4.10 -12.18
N LEU A 274 17.69 -4.45 -10.92
CA LEU A 274 16.71 -5.16 -10.10
C LEU A 274 15.46 -4.34 -9.75
N ILE A 275 15.60 -3.05 -9.38
CA ILE A 275 14.46 -2.25 -8.85
C ILE A 275 13.80 -1.34 -9.91
N VAL A 276 14.40 -1.21 -11.10
CA VAL A 276 13.85 -0.38 -12.18
C VAL A 276 13.46 -1.24 -13.38
N PHE A 277 14.37 -2.09 -13.86
CA PHE A 277 14.27 -2.71 -15.17
C PHE A 277 13.78 -4.16 -15.15
N ASP A 278 14.04 -4.92 -14.08
CA ASP A 278 13.67 -6.34 -13.93
C ASP A 278 12.15 -6.52 -13.92
N ASP A 279 11.58 -6.96 -15.04
CA ASP A 279 10.14 -7.19 -15.20
C ASP A 279 9.64 -8.49 -14.56
N GLY A 280 10.52 -9.27 -13.93
CA GLY A 280 10.20 -10.40 -13.06
C GLY A 280 10.09 -10.01 -11.57
N ASN A 281 10.68 -8.87 -11.17
CA ASN A 281 10.64 -8.41 -9.78
C ASN A 281 9.34 -7.63 -9.49
N PRO A 282 8.46 -8.09 -8.57
CA PRO A 282 7.24 -7.38 -8.22
C PRO A 282 7.47 -6.01 -7.56
N HIS A 283 8.70 -5.68 -7.20
CA HIS A 283 9.09 -4.40 -6.63
C HIS A 283 9.80 -3.48 -7.63
N SER A 284 9.87 -3.84 -8.92
CA SER A 284 10.46 -2.98 -9.94
C SER A 284 9.47 -1.99 -10.57
N VAL A 285 10.00 -0.87 -11.07
CA VAL A 285 9.21 0.12 -11.84
C VAL A 285 8.60 -0.51 -13.09
N ALA A 286 9.39 -1.27 -13.86
CA ALA A 286 8.94 -1.94 -15.09
C ALA A 286 7.78 -2.91 -14.82
N PHE A 287 7.89 -3.78 -13.80
CA PHE A 287 6.83 -4.72 -13.43
C PHE A 287 5.54 -3.98 -13.06
N GLN A 288 5.63 -2.94 -12.22
CA GLN A 288 4.45 -2.18 -11.81
C GLN A 288 3.73 -1.54 -12.99
N LEU A 289 4.49 -0.97 -13.93
CA LEU A 289 3.95 -0.33 -15.13
C LEU A 289 3.28 -1.34 -16.07
N GLN A 290 3.92 -2.48 -16.34
CA GLN A 290 3.34 -3.56 -17.16
C GLN A 290 2.04 -4.09 -16.56
N ILE A 291 2.01 -4.35 -15.25
CA ILE A 291 0.82 -4.83 -14.55
C ILE A 291 -0.31 -3.80 -14.62
N LEU A 292 0.00 -2.53 -14.39
CA LEU A 292 -0.97 -1.45 -14.44
C LEU A 292 -1.60 -1.34 -15.83
N LEU A 293 -0.80 -1.37 -16.90
CA LEU A 293 -1.27 -1.40 -18.28
C LEU A 293 -2.25 -2.55 -18.53
N ARG A 294 -1.93 -3.76 -18.06
CA ARG A 294 -2.84 -4.92 -18.21
C ARG A 294 -4.20 -4.70 -17.57
N TYR A 295 -4.25 -4.10 -16.37
CA TYR A 295 -5.51 -3.82 -15.68
C TYR A 295 -6.30 -2.69 -16.35
N LEU A 296 -5.62 -1.63 -16.79
CA LEU A 296 -6.27 -0.53 -17.51
C LEU A 296 -6.85 -1.01 -18.86
N ASP A 297 -6.12 -1.83 -19.61
CA ASP A 297 -6.61 -2.44 -20.85
C ASP A 297 -7.79 -3.38 -20.64
N GLN A 298 -7.80 -4.13 -19.53
CA GLN A 298 -8.95 -4.96 -19.17
C GLN A 298 -10.18 -4.09 -18.87
N LEU A 299 -10.00 -3.02 -18.10
CA LEU A 299 -11.07 -2.11 -17.72
C LEU A 299 -11.63 -1.35 -18.93
N ALA A 300 -10.76 -0.86 -19.83
CA ALA A 300 -11.17 -0.22 -21.08
C ALA A 300 -12.01 -1.16 -21.96
N ARG A 301 -11.62 -2.44 -22.07
CA ARG A 301 -12.40 -3.46 -22.80
C ARG A 301 -13.75 -3.75 -22.17
N LEU A 302 -13.83 -3.78 -20.84
CA LEU A 302 -15.08 -4.08 -20.12
C LEU A 302 -16.07 -2.91 -20.16
N LEU A 303 -15.59 -1.68 -20.03
CA LEU A 303 -16.42 -0.48 -19.95
C LEU A 303 -16.64 0.21 -21.31
N GLY A 304 -15.96 -0.23 -22.37
CA GLY A 304 -16.03 0.39 -23.71
C GLY A 304 -15.32 1.76 -23.80
N GLY A 305 -14.35 2.01 -22.93
CA GLY A 305 -13.59 3.27 -22.88
C GLY A 305 -12.33 3.26 -23.75
N PRO A 306 -11.72 4.44 -23.99
CA PRO A 306 -10.44 4.52 -24.70
C PRO A 306 -9.33 3.85 -23.88
N ARG A 307 -8.37 3.25 -24.57
CA ARG A 307 -7.13 2.77 -23.93
C ARG A 307 -6.26 3.96 -23.55
N ASP A 308 -5.49 3.80 -22.47
CA ASP A 308 -4.44 4.77 -22.15
C ASP A 308 -3.35 4.73 -23.24
N GLN A 309 -2.94 5.91 -23.71
CA GLN A 309 -1.90 6.07 -24.73
C GLN A 309 -0.60 6.65 -24.17
N THR A 310 -0.55 6.93 -22.86
CA THR A 310 0.55 7.70 -22.24
C THR A 310 1.57 6.81 -21.55
N LEU A 311 1.13 5.69 -20.98
CA LEU A 311 1.96 4.77 -20.20
C LEU A 311 2.76 3.80 -21.07
N LEU A 312 2.25 3.42 -22.25
CA LEU A 312 2.97 2.52 -23.16
C LEU A 312 4.26 3.16 -23.70
N PRO A 313 4.27 4.41 -24.20
CA PRO A 313 5.52 5.09 -24.58
C PRO A 313 6.47 5.32 -23.39
N ALA A 314 5.94 5.45 -22.17
CA ALA A 314 6.77 5.55 -20.98
C ALA A 314 7.48 4.22 -20.66
N LEU A 315 6.80 3.09 -20.84
CA LEU A 315 7.39 1.76 -20.70
C LEU A 315 8.45 1.50 -21.77
N GLU A 316 8.16 1.82 -23.03
CA GLU A 316 9.12 1.66 -24.14
C GLU A 316 10.40 2.47 -23.89
N ARG A 317 10.28 3.72 -23.41
CA ARG A 317 11.45 4.54 -23.03
C ARG A 317 12.24 3.99 -21.84
N LEU A 318 11.59 3.23 -20.95
CA LEU A 318 12.26 2.58 -19.83
C LEU A 318 13.02 1.33 -20.28
N GLN A 319 12.57 0.68 -21.36
CA GLN A 319 13.15 -0.57 -21.89
C GLN A 319 14.21 -0.34 -22.98
N ALA A 320 14.27 0.87 -23.55
CA ALA A 320 15.23 1.28 -24.57
C ALA A 320 16.59 1.66 -23.96
#